data_AF-A0A5C9CVJ0-F1
#
_entry.id   AF-A0A5C9CVJ0-F1
#
_cell.length_a   1.000
_cell.length_b   1.000
_cell.length_c   1.000
_cell.angle_alpha   90.00
_cell.angle_beta   90.00
_cell.angle_gamma   90.00
#
_symmetry.space_group_name_H-M   'P 1'
#
loop_
_entity.id
_entity.type
_entity.pdbx_description
1 polymer ?
#
loop_
_entity_poly.entity_id
_entity_poly.type
_entity_poly.pdbx_seq_one_letter_code
_entity_poly.pdbx_strand_id
1 'polypeptide(L)'
;MQSEDLLLFAADAARAMLESGGETYRAEDVAMSIIACQGGMEAECFATSTGLMLSFMGADGRVRSVVRRIKKRGMNLERVSRIDRMVRDLATDKIDIEEASKELDVIERSKEKP
;
A
#
# COMPACT_ATOMS: atom_id res chain seq x y z
N MET A 1 -5.91 13.59 5.41
CA MET A 1 -5.30 13.35 4.08
C MET A 1 -6.37 13.44 3.01
N GLN A 2 -6.09 13.98 1.81
CA GLN A 2 -7.07 14.03 0.71
C GLN A 2 -7.25 12.64 0.05
N SER A 3 -8.33 12.45 -0.70
CA SER A 3 -8.61 11.15 -1.34
C SER A 3 -7.57 10.75 -2.40
N GLU A 4 -7.00 11.71 -3.14
CA GLU A 4 -5.91 11.43 -4.08
C GLU A 4 -4.65 10.95 -3.36
N ASP A 5 -4.28 11.62 -2.25
CA ASP A 5 -3.11 11.25 -1.46
C ASP A 5 -3.27 9.85 -0.85
N LEU A 6 -4.48 9.52 -0.38
CA LEU A 6 -4.83 8.19 0.11
C LEU A 6 -4.65 7.10 -0.96
N LEU A 7 -5.12 7.38 -2.18
CA LEU A 7 -4.96 6.47 -3.32
C LEU A 7 -3.49 6.19 -3.61
N LEU A 8 -2.67 7.24 -3.64
CA LEU A 8 -1.25 7.14 -3.94
C LEU A 8 -0.52 6.38 -2.83
N PHE A 9 -0.79 6.70 -1.56
CA PHE A 9 -0.19 6.01 -0.42
C PHE A 9 -0.50 4.51 -0.42
N ALA A 10 -1.77 4.12 -0.58
CA ALA A 10 -2.18 2.72 -0.63
C ALA A 10 -1.52 1.98 -1.81
N ALA A 11 -1.47 2.61 -2.99
CA ALA A 11 -0.82 2.03 -4.17
C ALA A 11 0.69 1.89 -4.00
N ASP A 12 1.35 2.83 -3.33
CA ASP A 12 2.79 2.80 -3.09
C ASP A 12 3.17 1.77 -2.02
N ALA A 13 2.35 1.58 -0.98
CA ALA A 13 2.51 0.49 -0.03
C ALA A 13 2.39 -0.89 -0.69
N ALA A 14 1.37 -1.08 -1.55
CA ALA A 14 1.19 -2.31 -2.32
C ALA A 14 2.32 -2.54 -3.34
N ARG A 15 2.81 -1.48 -4.00
CA ARG A 15 4.00 -1.54 -4.84
C ARG A 15 5.21 -2.00 -4.03
N ALA A 16 5.47 -1.39 -2.88
CA ALA A 16 6.60 -1.75 -2.03
C ALA A 16 6.54 -3.22 -1.56
N MET A 17 5.33 -3.74 -1.30
CA MET A 17 5.10 -5.16 -1.02
C MET A 17 5.56 -6.05 -2.18
N LEU A 18 5.15 -5.74 -3.42
CA LEU A 18 5.54 -6.49 -4.62
C LEU A 18 7.03 -6.38 -4.96
N GLU A 19 7.61 -5.18 -4.79
CA GLU A 19 9.04 -4.94 -5.01
C GLU A 19 9.91 -5.70 -4.01
N SER A 20 9.38 -5.98 -2.80
CA SER A 20 10.06 -6.73 -1.73
C SER A 20 9.86 -8.24 -1.82
N GLY A 21 9.18 -8.73 -2.87
CA GLY A 21 8.97 -10.16 -3.10
C GLY A 21 7.68 -10.71 -2.49
N GLY A 22 6.79 -9.85 -2.02
CA GLY A 22 5.44 -10.24 -1.60
C GLY A 22 4.60 -10.80 -2.76
N GLU A 23 3.65 -11.66 -2.41
CA GLU A 23 2.68 -12.23 -3.35
C GLU A 23 1.62 -11.20 -3.76
N THR A 24 0.96 -11.41 -4.91
CA THR A 24 0.00 -10.43 -5.46
C THR A 24 -1.19 -10.18 -4.54
N TYR A 25 -1.78 -11.24 -3.96
CA TYR A 25 -2.91 -11.07 -3.05
C TYR A 25 -2.52 -10.27 -1.80
N ARG A 26 -1.27 -10.38 -1.29
CA ARG A 26 -0.84 -9.57 -0.14
C ARG A 26 -0.75 -8.09 -0.50
N ALA A 27 -0.30 -7.78 -1.71
CA ALA A 27 -0.28 -6.41 -2.19
C ALA A 27 -1.69 -5.84 -2.33
N GLU A 28 -2.63 -6.65 -2.83
CA GLU A 28 -4.06 -6.30 -2.87
C GLU A 28 -4.61 -6.05 -1.47
N ASP A 29 -4.38 -6.98 -0.53
CA ASP A 29 -4.82 -6.86 0.87
C ASP A 29 -4.27 -5.59 1.54
N VAL A 30 -2.99 -5.26 1.31
CA VAL A 30 -2.36 -4.04 1.81
C VAL A 30 -3.09 -2.79 1.31
N ALA A 31 -3.29 -2.68 -0.01
CA ALA A 31 -3.96 -1.52 -0.59
C ALA A 31 -5.39 -1.39 -0.07
N MET A 32 -6.17 -2.48 -0.13
CA MET A 32 -7.56 -2.49 0.31
C MET A 32 -7.70 -2.16 1.80
N SER A 33 -6.82 -2.71 2.65
CA SER A 33 -6.83 -2.45 4.09
C SER A 33 -6.57 -0.97 4.39
N ILE A 34 -5.58 -0.35 3.73
CA ILE A 34 -5.27 1.07 3.94
C ILE A 34 -6.45 1.96 3.57
N ILE A 35 -7.11 1.69 2.43
CA ILE A 35 -8.30 2.45 2.00
C ILE A 35 -9.45 2.27 3.01
N ALA A 36 -9.69 1.03 3.45
CA ALA A 36 -10.76 0.71 4.40
C ALA A 36 -10.58 1.41 5.76
N CYS A 37 -9.34 1.49 6.26
CA CYS A 37 -9.03 2.18 7.52
C CYS A 37 -9.38 3.68 7.50
N GLN A 38 -9.47 4.27 6.31
CA GLN A 38 -9.78 5.70 6.13
C GLN A 38 -11.23 5.93 5.69
N GLY A 39 -12.09 4.91 5.81
CA GLY A 39 -13.51 4.99 5.44
C GLY A 39 -13.76 5.02 3.93
N GLY A 40 -12.76 4.63 3.12
CA GLY A 40 -12.95 4.48 1.68
C GLY A 40 -13.89 3.31 1.38
N MET A 41 -14.88 3.56 0.52
CA MET A 41 -15.85 2.56 0.08
C MET A 41 -15.47 2.02 -1.30
N GLU A 42 -15.89 0.79 -1.59
CA GLU A 42 -15.77 0.16 -2.92
C GLU A 42 -14.33 0.19 -3.48
N ALA A 43 -13.34 -0.13 -2.63
CA ALA A 43 -11.97 -0.27 -3.07
C ALA A 43 -11.79 -1.57 -3.89
N GLU A 44 -11.19 -1.45 -5.06
CA GLU A 44 -10.79 -2.58 -5.90
C GLU A 44 -9.31 -2.49 -6.24
N CYS A 45 -8.59 -3.59 -6.04
CA CYS A 45 -7.19 -3.70 -6.35
C CYS A 45 -6.93 -4.95 -7.19
N PHE A 46 -6.20 -4.79 -8.29
CA PHE A 46 -5.75 -5.89 -9.13
C PHE A 46 -4.24 -5.82 -9.30
N ALA A 47 -3.54 -6.82 -8.74
CA ALA A 47 -2.09 -6.90 -8.75
C ALA A 47 -1.60 -8.02 -9.67
N THR A 48 -0.54 -7.70 -10.40
CA THR A 48 0.25 -8.66 -11.17
C THR A 48 1.72 -8.56 -10.73
N SER A 49 2.55 -9.47 -11.22
CA SER A 49 4.00 -9.44 -10.97
C SER A 49 4.70 -8.17 -11.51
N THR A 50 4.07 -7.41 -12.40
CA THR A 50 4.69 -6.28 -13.10
C THR A 50 3.90 -4.96 -13.00
N GLY A 51 2.70 -5.00 -12.44
CA GLY A 51 1.87 -3.82 -12.29
C GLY A 51 0.73 -4.03 -11.31
N LEU A 52 0.18 -2.92 -10.83
CA LEU A 52 -0.91 -2.82 -9.88
C LEU A 52 -1.90 -1.78 -10.40
N MET A 53 -3.18 -2.11 -10.40
CA MET A 53 -4.28 -1.16 -10.61
C MET A 53 -5.06 -1.07 -9.31
N LEU A 54 -5.31 0.15 -8.83
CA LEU A 54 -6.08 0.41 -7.61
C LEU A 54 -7.10 1.50 -7.91
N SER A 55 -8.33 1.30 -7.45
CA SER A 55 -9.38 2.32 -7.47
C SER A 55 -10.22 2.28 -6.21
N PHE A 56 -10.83 3.40 -5.85
CA PHE A 56 -11.87 3.44 -4.81
C PHE A 56 -12.82 4.62 -5.04
N MET A 57 -14.00 4.56 -4.41
CA MET A 57 -14.95 5.67 -4.37
C MET A 57 -14.74 6.51 -3.11
N GLY A 58 -14.39 7.79 -3.31
CA GLY A 58 -14.28 8.75 -2.21
C GLY A 58 -15.63 9.13 -1.61
N ALA A 59 -15.61 9.75 -0.44
CA ALA A 59 -16.83 10.25 0.22
C ALA A 59 -17.55 11.34 -0.59
N ASP A 60 -16.87 11.95 -1.57
CA ASP A 60 -17.44 12.89 -2.54
C ASP A 60 -18.19 12.19 -3.70
N GLY A 61 -18.32 10.86 -3.67
CA GLY A 61 -18.94 10.06 -4.71
C GLY A 61 -18.11 9.95 -5.99
N ARG A 62 -16.85 10.42 -5.98
CA ARG A 62 -15.97 10.35 -7.15
C ARG A 62 -15.07 9.12 -7.06
N VAL A 63 -15.06 8.35 -8.14
CA VAL A 63 -14.13 7.24 -8.32
C VAL A 63 -12.77 7.80 -8.73
N ARG A 64 -11.72 7.32 -8.07
CA ARG A 64 -10.33 7.61 -8.41
C ARG A 64 -9.60 6.32 -8.68
N SER A 65 -8.68 6.34 -9.63
CA SER A 65 -7.90 5.17 -10.00
C SER A 65 -6.44 5.53 -10.29
N VAL A 66 -5.56 4.57 -10.02
CA VAL A 66 -4.12 4.69 -10.26
C VAL A 66 -3.57 3.38 -10.77
N VAL A 67 -2.57 3.49 -11.65
CA VAL A 67 -1.77 2.36 -12.11
C VAL A 67 -0.33 2.56 -11.67
N ARG A 68 0.26 1.52 -11.08
CA ARG A 68 1.68 1.46 -10.72
C ARG A 68 2.36 0.35 -11.49
N ARG A 69 3.56 0.63 -11.97
CA ARG A 69 4.44 -0.37 -12.61
C ARG A 69 5.47 -0.84 -11.59
N ILE A 70 5.63 -2.15 -11.47
CA ILE A 70 6.65 -2.77 -10.63
C ILE A 70 7.92 -2.91 -11.48
N LYS A 71 8.93 -2.08 -11.20
CA LYS A 71 10.15 -2.02 -12.04
C LYS A 71 11.27 -2.92 -11.53
N LYS A 72 11.28 -3.20 -10.23
CA LYS A 72 12.32 -3.97 -9.55
C LYS A 72 11.66 -4.99 -8.64
N ARG A 73 12.24 -6.17 -8.53
CA ARG A 73 11.82 -7.19 -7.57
C ARG A 73 13.08 -7.75 -6.92
N GLY A 74 13.09 -7.74 -5.60
CA GLY A 74 14.08 -8.39 -4.76
C GLY A 74 13.36 -9.17 -3.67
N MET A 75 14.05 -10.08 -2.99
CA MET A 75 13.51 -10.75 -1.82
C MET A 75 13.97 -10.01 -0.57
N ASN A 76 13.05 -9.31 0.10
CA ASN A 76 13.35 -8.61 1.34
C ASN A 76 12.23 -8.86 2.36
N LEU A 77 12.39 -9.96 3.10
CA LEU A 77 11.41 -10.38 4.12
C LEU A 77 11.30 -9.38 5.28
N GLU A 78 12.35 -8.61 5.57
CA GLU A 78 12.31 -7.54 6.56
C GLU A 78 11.32 -6.44 6.14
N ARG A 79 11.37 -5.99 4.87
CA ARG A 79 10.42 -5.03 4.33
C ARG A 79 9.00 -5.57 4.28
N VAL A 80 8.81 -6.82 3.81
CA VAL A 80 7.49 -7.47 3.82
C VAL A 80 6.90 -7.47 5.23
N SER A 81 7.66 -7.92 6.23
CA SER A 81 7.20 -7.96 7.62
C SER A 81 6.89 -6.59 8.19
N ARG A 82 7.65 -5.54 7.81
CA ARG A 82 7.39 -4.17 8.26
C ARG A 82 6.13 -3.59 7.64
N ILE A 83 5.87 -3.83 6.35
CA ILE A 83 4.63 -3.39 5.70
C ILE A 83 3.42 -4.08 6.33
N ASP A 84 3.47 -5.40 6.54
CA ASP A 84 2.39 -6.14 7.20
C ASP A 84 2.10 -5.60 8.61
N ARG A 85 3.16 -5.27 9.36
CA ARG A 85 3.03 -4.65 10.68
C ARG A 85 2.42 -3.26 10.61
N MET A 86 2.91 -2.42 9.71
CA MET A 86 2.41 -1.05 9.50
C MET A 86 0.91 -1.06 9.18
N VAL A 87 0.47 -1.90 8.25
CA VAL A 87 -0.96 -2.02 7.89
C VAL A 87 -1.79 -2.52 9.06
N ARG A 88 -1.29 -3.51 9.82
CA ARG A 88 -1.99 -4.02 11.01
C ARG A 88 -2.09 -3.00 12.13
N ASP A 89 -1.02 -2.25 12.38
CA ASP A 89 -0.99 -1.22 13.42
C ASP A 89 -1.90 -0.04 13.01
N LEU A 90 -1.97 0.31 11.72
CA LEU A 90 -2.94 1.27 11.17
C LEU A 90 -4.39 0.76 11.33
N ALA A 91 -4.66 -0.50 10.99
CA ALA A 91 -6.00 -1.10 11.11
C ALA A 91 -6.48 -1.31 12.55
N THR A 92 -5.58 -1.20 13.52
CA THR A 92 -5.89 -1.30 14.95
C THR A 92 -5.76 0.04 15.68
N ASP A 93 -5.74 1.14 14.93
CA ASP A 93 -5.63 2.52 15.42
C ASP A 93 -4.42 2.76 16.36
N LYS A 94 -3.36 1.95 16.25
CA LYS A 94 -2.13 2.14 17.03
C LYS A 94 -1.22 3.21 16.45
N ILE A 95 -1.31 3.43 15.14
CA ILE A 95 -0.64 4.51 14.42
C ILE A 95 -1.67 5.21 13.55
N ASP A 96 -1.49 6.50 13.32
CA ASP A 96 -2.28 7.23 12.34
C ASP A 96 -1.71 7.10 10.91
N ILE A 97 -2.42 7.68 9.95
CA ILE A 97 -2.07 7.59 8.53
C ILE A 97 -0.80 8.38 8.18
N GLU A 98 -0.49 9.44 8.93
CA GLU A 98 0.71 10.24 8.72
C GLU A 98 1.95 9.50 9.26
N GLU A 99 1.80 8.83 10.40
CA GLU A 99 2.81 7.91 10.95
C GLU A 99 3.04 6.72 10.03
N ALA A 100 1.99 6.11 9.49
CA ALA A 100 2.11 5.04 8.52
C ALA A 100 2.82 5.50 7.23
N SER A 101 2.51 6.71 6.73
CA SER A 101 3.20 7.29 5.58
C SER A 101 4.69 7.50 5.85
N LYS A 102 5.08 7.98 7.03
CA LYS A 102 6.49 8.12 7.43
C LYS A 102 7.18 6.77 7.56
N GLU A 103 6.52 5.76 8.11
CA GLU A 103 7.08 4.42 8.23
C GLU A 103 7.32 3.80 6.85
N LEU A 104 6.41 3.98 5.89
CA LEU A 104 6.60 3.54 4.51
C LEU A 104 7.85 4.18 3.87
N ASP A 105 8.05 5.49 4.04
CA ASP A 105 9.26 6.18 3.56
C ASP A 105 10.54 5.57 4.14
N VAL A 106 10.52 5.17 5.41
CA VAL A 106 11.66 4.50 6.07
C VAL A 106 11.88 3.10 5.50
N ILE A 107 10.80 2.34 5.26
CA ILE A 107 10.85 1.01 4.64
C ILE A 107 11.47 1.12 3.24
N GLU A 108 11.07 2.09 2.42
CA GLU A 108 11.60 2.24 1.07
C GLU A 108 13.08 2.64 1.04
N ARG A 109 13.53 3.47 2.00
CA ARG A 109 14.93 3.90 2.14
C ARG A 109 15.85 2.85 2.75
N SER A 110 15.31 1.82 3.40
CA SER A 110 16.12 0.74 3.98
C SER A 110 16.93 0.06 2.88
N LYS A 111 18.26 0.00 2.97
CA LYS A 111 19.08 -0.61 1.90
C LYS A 111 18.76 -2.10 1.77
N GLU A 112 18.77 -2.62 0.54
CA GLU A 112 18.90 -4.07 0.34
C GLU A 112 20.21 -4.50 1.00
N LYS A 113 20.11 -5.33 2.04
CA LYS A 113 21.29 -6.00 2.60
C LYS A 113 21.70 -7.07 1.57
N PRO A 114 22.97 -7.09 1.12
CA PRO A 114 23.46 -8.05 0.16
C PRO A 114 23.38 -9.48 0.69
#